data_AF-C5APF4-F1
#
_entry.id   AF-C5APF4-F1
#
_cell.length_a   1.000
_cell.length_b   1.000
_cell.length_c   1.000
_cell.angle_alpha   90.00
_cell.angle_beta   90.00
_cell.angle_gamma   90.00
#
_symmetry.space_group_name_H-M   'P 1'
#
loop_
_entity.id
_entity.type
_entity.pdbx_description
1 polymer ?
#
loop_
_entity_poly.entity_id
_entity_poly.type
_entity_poly.pdbx_seq_one_letter_code
_entity_poly.pdbx_strand_id
1 'polypeptide(L)'
;MTHRPRALALAASLLVFMAPAAQASIITDFLDRIGGCRKPMSDSFSYEISPYTPKPYGKALAEWTNDDLADFRAYFVACQTRRPDWQSMGDYNRNDAIRVIDTVMAELRPKVAEARATAERKRSDAAYEAEKRSREEDQRRAEAEVAAQRVQADGAAQAERTRRNDEVRQKALPLLNELLAFMQNEIEVLPFEQKLARLDGYIARMEALGREIGDVPAAKPLLTMLEPTRTLRDQLAAEQARQATAAPPVSDARGRAGAGDGPYTDFEWMGQRAIMALTNPLQGEDFRASLSQGIDFNVGVSGIEPAATGWMVHLSGRLGSSGTPGQGFFCRVDGADTASLAVLRTVTPPYGIIHVTAPRADEYLLNSNPLRIRIVFSPCRISAPDNGPRRSTQGGRTGSPAAPSTQGATGSSSSAPPVAPSPPDLRCLINPSRRGPEQAMAHRLRQVWAIPEALRDDPSLWLTFAVTLNFDAEMTEAPKLLRSTSQRATPEQLQAAVEAAHRAIRESAPFPELGQLAGGTMQVDMTPCD
;
A
#
# COMPACT_ATOMS: atom_id res chain seq x y z
N MET A 1 -41.65 -4.83 -2.93
CA MET A 1 -41.71 -5.90 -1.91
C MET A 1 -41.08 -5.35 -0.63
N THR A 2 -41.93 -4.94 0.30
CA THR A 2 -41.55 -4.27 1.55
C THR A 2 -41.96 -5.17 2.71
N HIS A 3 -40.99 -5.71 3.45
CA HIS A 3 -41.24 -6.34 4.75
C HIS A 3 -40.56 -5.58 5.89
N ARG A 4 -41.40 -5.30 6.89
CA ARG A 4 -41.21 -4.54 8.13
C ARG A 4 -40.24 -5.22 9.10
N PRO A 5 -39.58 -4.48 10.00
CA PRO A 5 -39.19 -5.00 11.31
C PRO A 5 -40.32 -4.69 12.32
N ARG A 6 -41.12 -5.70 12.67
CA ARG A 6 -41.98 -5.72 13.86
C ARG A 6 -41.34 -6.68 14.86
N ALA A 7 -40.44 -6.20 15.72
CA ALA A 7 -39.90 -7.06 16.80
C ALA A 7 -39.35 -6.31 18.03
N LEU A 8 -39.54 -4.99 18.19
CA LEU A 8 -38.89 -4.23 19.28
C LEU A 8 -39.85 -3.47 20.21
N ALA A 9 -41.15 -3.80 20.21
CA ALA A 9 -42.15 -3.16 21.09
C ALA A 9 -42.66 -4.05 22.25
N LEU A 10 -42.18 -5.29 22.40
CA LEU A 10 -42.73 -6.25 23.37
C LEU A 10 -41.95 -6.36 24.69
N ALA A 11 -40.74 -5.80 24.79
CA ALA A 11 -39.94 -5.90 26.02
C ALA A 11 -40.21 -4.75 27.03
N ALA A 12 -40.71 -3.60 26.58
CA ALA A 12 -41.01 -2.46 27.47
C ALA A 12 -42.33 -2.63 28.25
N SER A 13 -43.22 -3.52 27.80
CA SER A 13 -44.56 -3.72 28.38
C SER A 13 -44.59 -4.67 29.58
N LEU A 14 -43.49 -5.38 29.87
CA LEU A 14 -43.43 -6.39 30.94
C LEU A 14 -42.93 -5.85 32.29
N LEU A 15 -42.30 -4.66 32.33
CA LEU A 15 -41.83 -4.05 33.57
C LEU A 15 -42.88 -3.21 34.32
N VAL A 16 -44.07 -3.02 33.74
CA VAL A 16 -45.17 -2.28 34.39
C VAL A 16 -46.07 -3.18 35.26
N PHE A 17 -46.04 -4.51 35.06
CA PHE A 17 -46.97 -5.43 35.74
C PHE A 17 -46.49 -6.01 37.09
N MET A 18 -45.28 -5.68 37.55
CA MET A 18 -44.73 -6.21 38.83
C MET A 18 -44.95 -5.27 40.03
N ALA A 19 -45.48 -4.06 39.83
CA ALA A 19 -45.76 -3.10 40.92
C ALA A 19 -47.00 -3.37 41.81
N PRO A 20 -48.10 -4.02 41.36
CA PRO A 20 -49.32 -4.09 42.18
C PRO A 20 -49.21 -5.09 43.34
N ALA A 21 -48.37 -6.12 43.24
CA ALA A 21 -48.27 -7.17 44.27
C ALA A 21 -47.63 -6.67 45.59
N ALA A 22 -46.61 -5.81 45.51
CA ALA A 22 -45.95 -5.25 46.69
C ALA A 22 -46.75 -4.14 47.39
N GLN A 23 -47.68 -3.49 46.67
CA GLN A 23 -48.52 -2.42 47.23
C GLN A 23 -49.77 -2.99 47.94
N ALA A 24 -50.29 -4.12 47.45
CA ALA A 24 -51.37 -4.84 48.10
C ALA A 24 -50.97 -5.30 49.52
N SER A 25 -49.72 -5.76 49.71
CA SER A 25 -49.21 -6.22 51.01
C SER A 25 -49.17 -5.11 52.08
N ILE A 26 -48.75 -3.90 51.70
CA ILE A 26 -48.67 -2.74 52.60
C ILE A 26 -50.07 -2.38 53.13
N ILE A 27 -51.08 -2.39 52.27
CA ILE A 27 -52.46 -2.06 52.66
C ILE A 27 -53.03 -3.18 53.55
N THR A 28 -52.81 -4.47 53.23
CA THR A 28 -53.27 -5.59 54.08
C THR A 28 -52.68 -5.58 55.48
N ASP A 29 -51.41 -5.18 55.65
CA ASP A 29 -50.80 -5.09 56.98
C ASP A 29 -51.47 -4.01 57.87
N PHE A 30 -51.89 -2.90 57.27
CA PHE A 30 -52.66 -1.87 57.96
C PHE A 30 -54.09 -2.32 58.28
N LEU A 31 -54.68 -3.15 57.41
CA LEU A 31 -56.02 -3.69 57.60
C LEU A 31 -56.11 -4.66 58.78
N ASP A 32 -55.08 -5.46 58.97
CA ASP A 32 -55.03 -6.45 60.05
C ASP A 32 -54.89 -5.78 61.43
N ARG A 33 -54.30 -4.59 61.49
CA ARG A 33 -54.15 -3.79 62.71
C ARG A 33 -55.44 -3.10 63.18
N ILE A 34 -56.38 -2.81 62.27
CA ILE A 34 -57.62 -2.09 62.61
C ILE A 34 -58.69 -3.02 63.23
N GLY A 35 -58.59 -4.34 63.03
CA GLY A 35 -59.40 -5.36 63.72
C GLY A 35 -60.92 -5.32 63.44
N GLY A 36 -61.57 -6.48 63.37
CA GLY A 36 -63.05 -6.60 63.45
C GLY A 36 -63.86 -6.18 62.20
N CYS A 37 -63.22 -5.73 61.13
CA CYS A 37 -63.89 -5.24 59.91
C CYS A 37 -63.60 -6.06 58.64
N ARG A 38 -62.99 -7.25 58.77
CA ARG A 38 -62.82 -8.19 57.66
C ARG A 38 -64.18 -8.80 57.29
N LYS A 39 -64.67 -8.54 56.07
CA LYS A 39 -65.24 -9.65 55.28
C LYS A 39 -64.06 -10.51 54.81
N PRO A 40 -64.19 -11.84 54.71
CA PRO A 40 -63.10 -12.70 54.27
C PRO A 40 -62.64 -12.28 52.87
N MET A 41 -61.42 -11.74 52.77
CA MET A 41 -60.81 -11.36 51.49
C MET A 41 -60.37 -12.57 50.66
N SER A 42 -60.53 -13.80 51.17
CA SER A 42 -60.21 -15.04 50.45
C SER A 42 -61.12 -15.28 49.24
N ASP A 43 -62.32 -14.71 49.21
CA ASP A 43 -63.30 -14.95 48.15
C ASP A 43 -63.30 -13.86 47.06
N SER A 44 -62.42 -12.86 47.17
CA SER A 44 -62.41 -11.67 46.30
C SER A 44 -61.05 -11.42 45.64
N PHE A 45 -60.34 -12.49 45.28
CA PHE A 45 -59.27 -12.45 44.27
C PHE A 45 -59.77 -12.77 42.85
N SER A 46 -61.08 -12.66 42.60
CA SER A 46 -61.52 -12.29 41.25
C SER A 46 -61.16 -10.83 41.04
N TYR A 47 -60.75 -10.46 39.82
CA TYR A 47 -60.50 -9.07 39.40
C TYR A 47 -61.77 -8.17 39.44
N GLU A 48 -62.79 -8.57 40.20
CA GLU A 48 -64.04 -7.87 40.40
C GLU A 48 -64.07 -7.27 41.81
N ILE A 49 -63.86 -5.96 41.86
CA ILE A 49 -64.01 -5.13 43.04
C ILE A 49 -65.41 -5.38 43.62
N SER A 50 -65.49 -6.02 44.79
CA SER A 50 -66.76 -6.16 45.52
C SER A 50 -67.38 -4.76 45.72
N PRO A 51 -68.70 -4.59 45.49
CA PRO A 51 -69.39 -3.29 45.65
C PRO A 51 -69.38 -2.77 47.09
N TYR A 52 -68.84 -3.55 48.04
CA TYR A 52 -68.67 -3.18 49.45
C TYR A 52 -67.20 -2.95 49.83
N THR A 53 -66.25 -3.10 48.91
CA THR A 53 -64.86 -2.69 49.11
C THR A 53 -64.80 -1.18 48.87
N PRO A 54 -64.41 -0.35 49.86
CA PRO A 54 -64.39 1.10 49.68
C PRO A 54 -63.49 1.52 48.54
N LYS A 55 -63.73 2.69 47.96
CA LYS A 55 -62.63 3.44 47.34
C LYS A 55 -61.69 3.85 48.48
N PRO A 56 -60.35 3.79 48.32
CA PRO A 56 -59.58 3.72 47.07
C PRO A 56 -58.99 2.34 46.71
N TYR A 57 -59.64 1.23 47.07
CA TYR A 57 -59.13 -0.09 46.71
C TYR A 57 -59.10 -0.27 45.17
N GLY A 58 -57.93 -0.63 44.63
CA GLY A 58 -57.69 -0.76 43.18
C GLY A 58 -56.89 0.40 42.55
N LYS A 59 -56.74 1.54 43.24
CA LYS A 59 -55.80 2.60 42.83
C LYS A 59 -54.39 2.30 43.35
N ALA A 60 -53.37 2.61 42.55
CA ALA A 60 -51.99 2.56 43.03
C ALA A 60 -51.80 3.53 44.20
N LEU A 61 -50.96 3.20 45.19
CA LEU A 61 -50.77 4.04 46.37
C LEU A 61 -50.30 5.47 46.01
N ALA A 62 -49.54 5.59 44.91
CA ALA A 62 -49.11 6.87 44.35
C ALA A 62 -50.25 7.76 43.85
N GLU A 63 -51.44 7.21 43.61
CA GLU A 63 -52.64 7.94 43.16
C GLU A 63 -53.56 8.32 44.33
N TRP A 64 -53.24 7.82 45.54
CA TRP A 64 -53.75 8.17 46.87
C TRP A 64 -54.01 9.64 47.15
N THR A 65 -55.20 10.22 46.91
CA THR A 65 -55.52 11.60 47.36
C THR A 65 -55.76 11.71 48.87
N ASN A 66 -55.77 12.94 49.39
CA ASN A 66 -56.16 13.20 50.77
C ASN A 66 -57.63 12.82 51.02
N ASP A 67 -58.47 13.00 50.00
CA ASP A 67 -59.89 12.60 50.03
C ASP A 67 -60.00 11.07 50.06
N ASP A 68 -59.20 10.36 49.25
CA ASP A 68 -59.13 8.89 49.28
C ASP A 68 -58.69 8.37 50.67
N LEU A 69 -57.78 9.06 51.35
CA LEU A 69 -57.39 8.74 52.74
C LEU A 69 -58.51 9.04 53.75
N ALA A 70 -59.26 10.12 53.56
CA ALA A 70 -60.39 10.48 54.41
C ALA A 70 -61.54 9.48 54.26
N ASP A 71 -61.85 9.07 53.04
CA ASP A 71 -62.84 8.03 52.70
C ASP A 71 -62.44 6.67 53.29
N PHE A 72 -61.17 6.31 53.17
CA PHE A 72 -60.63 5.08 53.75
C PHE A 72 -60.79 5.07 55.29
N ARG A 73 -60.48 6.19 55.96
CA ARG A 73 -60.71 6.34 57.40
C ARG A 73 -62.19 6.23 57.75
N ALA A 74 -63.05 6.97 57.04
CA ALA A 74 -64.49 7.04 57.30
C ALA A 74 -65.14 5.65 57.22
N TYR A 75 -64.67 4.81 56.30
CA TYR A 75 -65.11 3.42 56.22
C TYR A 75 -64.82 2.61 57.49
N PHE A 76 -63.60 2.65 58.02
CA PHE A 76 -63.27 1.87 59.22
C PHE A 76 -64.01 2.37 60.45
N VAL A 77 -64.20 3.69 60.57
CA VAL A 77 -65.04 4.27 61.63
C VAL A 77 -66.47 3.76 61.50
N ALA A 78 -67.07 3.85 60.30
CA ALA A 78 -68.42 3.35 60.05
C ALA A 78 -68.55 1.85 60.34
N CYS A 79 -67.53 1.06 60.01
CA CYS A 79 -67.53 -0.37 60.28
C CYS A 79 -67.47 -0.69 61.79
N GLN A 80 -66.60 -0.03 62.56
CA GLN A 80 -66.54 -0.22 64.02
C GLN A 80 -67.89 0.10 64.68
N THR A 81 -68.59 1.15 64.22
CA THR A 81 -69.90 1.53 64.77
C THR A 81 -71.02 0.51 64.53
N ARG A 82 -70.82 -0.45 63.61
CA ARG A 82 -71.79 -1.52 63.31
C ARG A 82 -71.60 -2.78 64.16
N ARG A 83 -70.60 -2.82 65.04
CA ARG A 83 -70.36 -3.98 65.89
C ARG A 83 -71.54 -4.20 66.86
N PRO A 84 -71.96 -5.45 67.11
CA PRO A 84 -73.07 -5.74 68.02
C PRO A 84 -72.85 -5.22 69.45
N ASP A 85 -71.59 -5.21 69.90
CA ASP A 85 -71.18 -4.75 71.23
C ASP A 85 -70.87 -3.24 71.29
N TRP A 86 -70.96 -2.51 70.17
CA TRP A 86 -70.60 -1.09 70.10
C TRP A 86 -71.39 -0.25 71.10
N GLN A 87 -72.70 -0.51 71.24
CA GLN A 87 -73.54 0.23 72.18
C GLN A 87 -73.27 -0.11 73.65
N SER A 88 -72.70 -1.29 73.94
CA SER A 88 -72.41 -1.76 75.30
C SER A 88 -70.96 -1.57 75.76
N MET A 89 -70.01 -1.24 74.86
CA MET A 89 -68.57 -1.25 75.18
C MET A 89 -68.06 -0.06 76.01
N GLY A 90 -68.88 0.96 76.26
CA GLY A 90 -68.51 2.19 76.97
C GLY A 90 -67.64 3.15 76.13
N ASP A 91 -67.67 4.44 76.46
CA ASP A 91 -67.07 5.49 75.63
C ASP A 91 -65.54 5.43 75.55
N TYR A 92 -64.88 4.96 76.62
CA TYR A 92 -63.42 4.78 76.63
C TYR A 92 -62.96 3.81 75.54
N ASN A 93 -63.61 2.63 75.43
CA ASN A 93 -63.23 1.62 74.45
C ASN A 93 -63.61 2.03 73.01
N ARG A 94 -64.70 2.80 72.82
CA ARG A 94 -65.05 3.37 71.50
C ARG A 94 -64.01 4.37 71.03
N ASN A 95 -63.59 5.28 71.91
CA ASN A 95 -62.56 6.27 71.62
C ASN A 95 -61.22 5.61 71.34
N ASP A 96 -60.89 4.52 72.05
CA ASP A 96 -59.68 3.74 71.79
C ASP A 96 -59.70 3.08 70.40
N ALA A 97 -60.83 2.47 70.00
CA ALA A 97 -60.98 1.89 68.66
C ALA A 97 -60.83 2.94 67.54
N ILE A 98 -61.36 4.15 67.73
CA ILE A 98 -61.17 5.27 66.78
C ILE A 98 -59.72 5.75 66.79
N ARG A 99 -59.07 5.82 67.96
CA ARG A 99 -57.66 6.20 68.09
C ARG A 99 -56.74 5.25 67.33
N VAL A 100 -56.99 3.94 67.38
CA VAL A 100 -56.22 2.94 66.60
C VAL A 100 -56.34 3.19 65.11
N ILE A 101 -57.55 3.50 64.61
CA ILE A 101 -57.75 3.88 63.20
C ILE A 101 -56.94 5.14 62.87
N ASP A 102 -57.00 6.16 63.71
CA ASP A 102 -56.28 7.43 63.49
C ASP A 102 -54.76 7.25 63.48
N THR A 103 -54.22 6.41 64.36
CA THR A 103 -52.79 6.06 64.37
C THR A 103 -52.38 5.35 63.08
N VAL A 104 -53.19 4.38 62.62
CA VAL A 104 -52.92 3.68 61.36
C VAL A 104 -52.99 4.62 60.16
N MET A 105 -53.95 5.55 60.12
CA MET A 105 -54.03 6.57 59.08
C MET A 105 -52.85 7.53 59.09
N ALA A 106 -52.32 7.86 60.27
CA ALA A 106 -51.13 8.69 60.41
C ALA A 106 -49.88 7.99 59.86
N GLU A 107 -49.76 6.67 60.02
CA GLU A 107 -48.68 5.87 59.45
C GLU A 107 -48.81 5.68 57.92
N LEU A 108 -50.03 5.64 57.38
CA LEU A 108 -50.29 5.44 55.95
C LEU A 108 -50.00 6.70 55.11
N ARG A 109 -50.31 7.90 55.64
CA ARG A 109 -50.07 9.19 54.97
C ARG A 109 -48.64 9.37 54.41
N PRO A 110 -47.56 9.18 55.18
CA PRO A 110 -46.20 9.36 54.67
C PRO A 110 -45.86 8.34 53.57
N LYS A 111 -46.38 7.10 53.65
CA LYS A 111 -46.16 6.08 52.61
C LYS A 111 -46.83 6.44 51.28
N VAL A 112 -48.03 7.05 51.33
CA VAL A 112 -48.70 7.61 50.15
C VAL A 112 -47.89 8.76 49.53
N ALA A 113 -47.37 9.65 50.37
CA ALA A 113 -46.52 10.76 49.91
C ALA A 113 -45.21 10.27 49.26
N GLU A 114 -44.57 9.24 49.83
CA GLU A 114 -43.36 8.63 49.27
C GLU A 114 -43.63 7.92 47.94
N ALA A 115 -44.74 7.17 47.84
CA ALA A 115 -45.15 6.52 46.61
C ALA A 115 -45.41 7.55 45.49
N ARG A 116 -46.03 8.69 45.82
CA ARG A 116 -46.23 9.83 44.91
C ARG A 116 -44.90 10.40 44.41
N ALA A 117 -43.99 10.72 45.32
CA ALA A 117 -42.68 11.28 44.97
C ALA A 117 -41.89 10.32 44.07
N THR A 118 -41.97 9.02 44.33
CA THR A 118 -41.31 7.99 43.53
C THR A 118 -41.93 7.88 42.13
N ALA A 119 -43.26 7.93 42.01
CA ALA A 119 -43.94 7.90 40.72
C ALA A 119 -43.67 9.16 39.89
N GLU A 120 -43.57 10.32 40.53
CA GLU A 120 -43.18 11.59 39.89
C GLU A 120 -41.77 11.49 39.28
N ARG A 121 -40.78 11.01 40.06
CA ARG A 121 -39.41 10.80 39.59
C ARG A 121 -39.34 9.84 38.41
N LYS A 122 -40.05 8.72 38.47
CA LYS A 122 -40.10 7.77 37.36
C LYS A 122 -40.68 8.40 36.08
N ARG A 123 -41.68 9.28 36.21
CA ARG A 123 -42.25 10.02 35.07
C ARG A 123 -41.25 11.03 34.49
N SER A 124 -40.52 11.76 35.33
CA SER A 124 -39.48 12.69 34.86
C SER A 124 -38.32 11.98 34.16
N ASP A 125 -37.86 10.86 34.72
CA ASP A 125 -36.76 10.08 34.15
C ASP A 125 -37.16 9.46 32.80
N ALA A 126 -38.39 8.94 32.71
CA ALA A 126 -38.92 8.42 31.46
C ALA A 126 -39.06 9.51 30.37
N ALA A 127 -39.47 10.72 30.75
CA ALA A 127 -39.54 11.86 29.82
C ALA A 127 -38.14 12.26 29.33
N TYR A 128 -37.16 12.32 30.23
CA TYR A 128 -35.76 12.61 29.89
C TYR A 128 -35.17 11.56 28.93
N GLU A 129 -35.37 10.27 29.21
CA GLU A 129 -34.90 9.18 28.33
C GLU A 129 -35.62 9.13 26.98
N ALA A 130 -36.87 9.60 26.91
CA ALA A 130 -37.57 9.76 25.63
C ALA A 130 -36.99 10.91 24.80
N GLU A 131 -36.73 12.06 25.43
CA GLU A 131 -36.12 13.22 24.78
C GLU A 131 -34.70 12.90 24.29
N LYS A 132 -33.90 12.24 25.13
CA LYS A 132 -32.55 11.79 24.76
C LYS A 132 -32.56 10.89 23.53
N ARG A 133 -33.47 9.91 23.47
CA ARG A 133 -33.63 9.03 22.31
C ARG A 133 -34.03 9.80 21.04
N SER A 134 -34.94 10.78 21.15
CA SER A 134 -35.31 11.63 20.02
C SER A 134 -34.10 12.37 19.46
N ARG A 135 -33.28 12.98 20.33
CA ARG A 135 -32.06 13.70 19.90
C ARG A 135 -31.05 12.77 19.23
N GLU A 136 -30.85 11.56 19.75
CA GLU A 136 -29.97 10.56 19.15
C GLU A 136 -30.49 10.05 17.79
N GLU A 137 -31.81 9.96 17.60
CA GLU A 137 -32.41 9.61 16.31
C GLU A 137 -32.27 10.74 15.29
N ASP A 138 -32.50 11.99 15.69
CA ASP A 138 -32.34 13.16 14.84
C ASP A 138 -30.88 13.34 14.40
N GLN A 139 -29.93 13.13 15.33
CA GLN A 139 -28.50 13.13 15.01
C GLN A 139 -28.15 12.04 13.99
N ARG A 140 -28.66 10.82 14.17
CA ARG A 140 -28.44 9.72 13.22
C ARG A 140 -29.03 10.00 11.84
N ARG A 141 -30.19 10.67 11.76
CA ARG A 141 -30.77 11.09 10.48
C ARG A 141 -29.92 12.15 9.80
N ALA A 142 -29.45 13.16 10.54
CA ALA A 142 -28.57 14.20 10.00
C ALA A 142 -27.24 13.60 9.48
N GLU A 143 -26.63 12.68 10.23
CA GLU A 143 -25.42 11.98 9.81
C GLU A 143 -25.65 11.13 8.55
N ALA A 144 -26.79 10.44 8.46
CA ALA A 144 -27.17 9.66 7.27
C ALA A 144 -27.40 10.54 6.03
N GLU A 145 -28.02 11.72 6.19
CA GLU A 145 -28.21 12.68 5.10
C GLU A 145 -26.88 13.24 4.60
N VAL A 146 -25.96 13.62 5.50
CA VAL A 146 -24.61 14.09 5.14
C VAL A 146 -23.83 12.98 4.42
N ALA A 147 -23.92 11.74 4.90
CA ALA A 147 -23.29 10.59 4.25
C ALA A 147 -23.87 10.35 2.84
N ALA A 148 -25.19 10.43 2.68
CA ALA A 148 -25.85 10.27 1.39
C ALA A 148 -25.44 11.37 0.39
N GLN A 149 -25.34 12.63 0.83
CA GLN A 149 -24.87 13.74 0.01
C GLN A 149 -23.43 13.54 -0.45
N ARG A 150 -22.54 13.05 0.43
CA ARG A 150 -21.15 12.72 0.06
C ARG A 150 -21.10 11.62 -0.99
N VAL A 151 -21.85 10.53 -0.82
CA VAL A 151 -21.91 9.44 -1.81
C VAL A 151 -22.41 9.93 -3.17
N GLN A 152 -23.40 10.82 -3.20
CA GLN A 152 -23.88 11.41 -4.46
C GLN A 152 -22.83 12.33 -5.10
N ALA A 153 -22.15 13.17 -4.31
CA ALA A 153 -21.10 14.05 -4.80
C ALA A 153 -19.90 13.26 -5.37
N ASP A 154 -19.47 12.21 -4.65
CA ASP A 154 -18.39 11.33 -5.08
C ASP A 154 -18.79 10.55 -6.35
N GLY A 155 -20.02 10.07 -6.42
CA GLY A 155 -20.58 9.41 -7.60
C GLY A 155 -20.60 10.33 -8.84
N ALA A 156 -21.04 11.59 -8.68
CA ALA A 156 -21.04 12.57 -9.76
C ALA A 156 -19.62 12.94 -10.22
N ALA A 157 -18.68 13.13 -9.27
CA ALA A 157 -17.28 13.39 -9.59
C ALA A 157 -16.64 12.21 -10.34
N GLN A 158 -16.96 10.97 -9.96
CA GLN A 158 -16.44 9.79 -10.64
C GLN A 158 -17.06 9.60 -12.02
N ALA A 159 -18.36 9.86 -12.20
CA ALA A 159 -19.00 9.83 -13.51
C ALA A 159 -18.39 10.85 -14.48
N GLU A 160 -18.14 12.09 -14.01
CA GLU A 160 -17.48 13.12 -14.82
C GLU A 160 -16.03 12.74 -15.18
N ARG A 161 -15.27 12.14 -14.25
CA ARG A 161 -13.93 11.61 -14.54
C ARG A 161 -13.97 10.52 -15.61
N THR A 162 -14.91 9.60 -15.52
CA THR A 162 -15.09 8.53 -16.52
C THR A 162 -15.44 9.13 -17.89
N ARG A 163 -16.39 10.08 -17.93
CA ARG A 163 -16.76 10.75 -19.19
C ARG A 163 -15.56 11.44 -19.84
N ARG A 164 -14.78 12.20 -19.08
CA ARG A 164 -13.55 12.84 -19.57
C ARG A 164 -12.53 11.81 -20.06
N ASN A 165 -12.32 10.72 -19.31
CA ASN A 165 -11.42 9.65 -19.75
C ASN A 165 -11.86 9.04 -21.09
N ASP A 166 -13.16 8.82 -21.28
CA ASP A 166 -13.71 8.24 -22.51
C ASP A 166 -13.60 9.22 -23.69
N GLU A 167 -13.92 10.50 -23.50
CA GLU A 167 -13.73 11.55 -24.51
C GLU A 167 -12.26 11.65 -24.95
N VAL A 168 -11.32 11.63 -24.00
CA VAL A 168 -9.89 11.65 -24.29
C VAL A 168 -9.45 10.39 -25.01
N ARG A 169 -9.93 9.22 -24.58
CA ARG A 169 -9.63 7.93 -25.21
C ARG A 169 -10.08 7.92 -26.68
N GLN A 170 -11.25 8.48 -26.97
CA GLN A 170 -11.77 8.60 -28.34
C GLN A 170 -10.90 9.49 -29.24
N LYS A 171 -10.21 10.49 -28.68
CA LYS A 171 -9.26 11.34 -29.43
C LYS A 171 -7.87 10.74 -29.55
N ALA A 172 -7.37 10.12 -28.47
CA ALA A 172 -6.00 9.63 -28.38
C ALA A 172 -5.76 8.33 -29.15
N LEU A 173 -6.72 7.38 -29.11
CA LEU A 173 -6.56 6.08 -29.78
C LEU A 173 -6.42 6.18 -31.30
N PRO A 174 -7.24 6.97 -32.03
CA PRO A 174 -7.06 7.13 -33.47
C PRO A 174 -5.69 7.69 -33.83
N LEU A 175 -5.22 8.72 -33.11
CA LEU A 175 -3.92 9.34 -33.36
C LEU A 175 -2.76 8.38 -33.08
N LEU A 176 -2.86 7.57 -32.01
CA LEU A 176 -1.89 6.53 -31.70
C LEU A 176 -1.85 5.46 -32.80
N ASN A 177 -3.01 5.02 -33.27
CA ASN A 177 -3.11 4.03 -34.34
C ASN A 177 -2.56 4.56 -35.66
N GLU A 178 -2.85 5.81 -36.02
CA GLU A 178 -2.28 6.49 -37.19
C GLU A 178 -0.75 6.57 -37.10
N LEU A 179 -0.21 6.98 -35.95
CA LEU A 179 1.23 7.05 -35.72
C LEU A 179 1.90 5.68 -35.84
N LEU A 180 1.33 4.64 -35.21
CA LEU A 180 1.86 3.29 -35.29
C LEU A 180 1.80 2.74 -36.72
N ALA A 181 0.70 2.94 -37.43
CA ALA A 181 0.56 2.52 -38.82
C ALA A 181 1.58 3.22 -39.73
N PHE A 182 1.81 4.51 -39.51
CA PHE A 182 2.84 5.28 -40.24
C PHE A 182 4.25 4.74 -39.97
N MET A 183 4.61 4.51 -38.69
CA MET A 183 5.93 4.00 -38.32
C MET A 183 6.18 2.57 -38.80
N GLN A 184 5.14 1.73 -38.88
CA GLN A 184 5.28 0.33 -39.28
C GLN A 184 5.27 0.12 -40.79
N ASN A 185 4.46 0.89 -41.54
CA ASN A 185 4.15 0.58 -42.94
C ASN A 185 4.59 1.65 -43.94
N GLU A 186 4.63 2.92 -43.53
CA GLU A 186 4.82 4.04 -44.48
C GLU A 186 6.22 4.66 -44.39
N ILE A 187 6.86 4.60 -43.22
CA ILE A 187 8.10 5.35 -42.96
C ILE A 187 9.27 4.91 -43.85
N GLU A 188 9.33 3.67 -44.29
CA GLU A 188 10.43 3.19 -45.15
C GLU A 188 10.24 3.61 -46.61
N VAL A 189 8.99 3.75 -47.05
CA VAL A 189 8.62 3.93 -48.47
C VAL A 189 8.59 5.41 -48.88
N LEU A 190 8.35 6.32 -47.94
CA LEU A 190 8.20 7.74 -48.23
C LEU A 190 9.55 8.46 -48.50
N PRO A 191 9.58 9.53 -49.32
CA PRO A 191 10.75 10.41 -49.43
C PRO A 191 11.06 11.11 -48.10
N PHE A 192 12.36 11.36 -47.80
CA PHE A 192 12.82 11.95 -46.54
C PHE A 192 12.06 13.22 -46.11
N GLU A 193 11.83 14.16 -47.03
CA GLU A 193 11.09 15.40 -46.73
C GLU A 193 9.66 15.14 -46.27
N GLN A 194 9.01 14.12 -46.86
CA GLN A 194 7.65 13.74 -46.48
C GLN A 194 7.62 13.01 -45.13
N LYS A 195 8.67 12.24 -44.79
CA LYS A 195 8.80 11.59 -43.48
C LYS A 195 8.87 12.63 -42.36
N LEU A 196 9.73 13.65 -42.50
CA LEU A 196 9.90 14.71 -41.50
C LEU A 196 8.62 15.54 -41.36
N ALA A 197 8.00 15.95 -42.46
CA ALA A 197 6.76 16.72 -42.41
C ALA A 197 5.60 15.96 -41.72
N ARG A 198 5.50 14.63 -41.97
CA ARG A 198 4.52 13.77 -41.29
C ARG A 198 4.82 13.64 -39.80
N LEU A 199 6.08 13.41 -39.41
CA LEU A 199 6.50 13.31 -38.01
C LEU A 199 6.27 14.61 -37.25
N ASP A 200 6.64 15.75 -37.83
CA ASP A 200 6.39 17.08 -37.26
C ASP A 200 4.87 17.31 -37.06
N GLY A 201 4.04 16.87 -38.02
CA GLY A 201 2.58 16.89 -37.90
C GLY A 201 2.03 16.00 -36.79
N TYR A 202 2.60 14.81 -36.57
CA TYR A 202 2.22 13.93 -35.45
C TYR A 202 2.64 14.53 -34.10
N ILE A 203 3.87 15.05 -33.99
CA ILE A 203 4.39 15.71 -32.78
C ILE A 203 3.50 16.90 -32.41
N ALA A 204 3.17 17.76 -33.37
CA ALA A 204 2.29 18.91 -33.13
C ALA A 204 0.88 18.50 -32.65
N ARG A 205 0.30 17.45 -33.25
CA ARG A 205 -1.01 16.91 -32.82
C ARG A 205 -0.95 16.29 -31.43
N MET A 206 0.11 15.54 -31.11
CA MET A 206 0.31 14.96 -29.78
C MET A 206 0.53 16.03 -28.70
N GLU A 207 1.28 17.10 -28.99
CA GLU A 207 1.48 18.23 -28.07
C GLU A 207 0.22 19.08 -27.89
N ALA A 208 -0.55 19.31 -28.96
CA ALA A 208 -1.83 19.99 -28.88
C ALA A 208 -2.81 19.19 -28.02
N LEU A 209 -2.90 17.88 -28.27
CA LEU A 209 -3.75 16.98 -27.50
C LEU A 209 -3.29 16.89 -26.04
N GLY A 210 -1.98 16.79 -25.79
CA GLY A 210 -1.40 16.81 -24.44
C GLY A 210 -1.70 18.09 -23.65
N ARG A 211 -1.70 19.26 -24.30
CA ARG A 211 -2.11 20.53 -23.68
C ARG A 211 -3.61 20.59 -23.38
N GLU A 212 -4.44 19.99 -24.22
CA GLU A 212 -5.90 19.96 -24.02
C GLU A 212 -6.31 19.05 -22.86
N ILE A 213 -5.62 17.91 -22.69
CA ILE A 213 -6.06 16.84 -21.80
C ILE A 213 -5.22 16.68 -20.53
N GLY A 214 -4.02 17.27 -20.46
CA GLY A 214 -3.14 17.18 -19.29
C GLY A 214 -2.78 15.74 -18.88
N ASP A 215 -2.77 15.47 -17.57
CA ASP A 215 -2.39 14.16 -16.98
C ASP A 215 -3.53 13.11 -16.96
N VAL A 216 -4.43 13.15 -17.94
CA VAL A 216 -5.50 12.15 -18.05
C VAL A 216 -4.88 10.77 -18.34
N PRO A 217 -5.18 9.71 -17.56
CA PRO A 217 -4.55 8.40 -17.73
C PRO A 217 -4.72 7.79 -19.13
N ALA A 218 -5.86 8.05 -19.79
CA ALA A 218 -6.14 7.57 -21.14
C ALA A 218 -5.22 8.17 -22.21
N ALA A 219 -4.63 9.34 -21.95
CA ALA A 219 -3.68 10.00 -22.85
C ALA A 219 -2.25 9.46 -22.72
N LYS A 220 -1.95 8.80 -21.60
CA LYS A 220 -0.59 8.38 -21.23
C LYS A 220 0.10 7.56 -22.33
N PRO A 221 -0.53 6.55 -22.95
CA PRO A 221 0.14 5.77 -24.01
C PRO A 221 0.61 6.64 -25.17
N LEU A 222 -0.21 7.59 -25.62
CA LEU A 222 0.13 8.52 -26.69
C LEU A 222 1.26 9.47 -26.27
N LEU A 223 1.18 10.05 -25.07
CA LEU A 223 2.22 10.97 -24.57
C LEU A 223 3.56 10.27 -24.33
N THR A 224 3.54 8.97 -23.99
CA THR A 224 4.75 8.16 -23.85
C THR A 224 5.46 7.96 -25.20
N MET A 225 4.71 8.02 -26.32
CA MET A 225 5.25 7.93 -27.68
C MET A 225 5.84 9.26 -28.18
N LEU A 226 5.61 10.39 -27.50
CA LEU A 226 6.07 11.70 -27.94
C LEU A 226 7.60 11.78 -28.03
N GLU A 227 8.31 11.39 -26.96
CA GLU A 227 9.78 11.41 -26.92
C GLU A 227 10.45 10.45 -27.92
N PRO A 228 9.99 9.18 -28.05
CA PRO A 228 10.45 8.30 -29.12
C PRO A 228 10.24 8.90 -30.52
N THR A 229 9.10 9.55 -30.76
CA THR A 229 8.79 10.17 -32.06
C THR A 229 9.69 11.37 -32.34
N ARG A 230 9.99 12.20 -31.33
CA ARG A 230 10.96 13.31 -31.43
C ARG A 230 12.36 12.78 -31.74
N THR A 231 12.79 11.74 -31.02
CA THR A 231 14.10 11.12 -31.22
C THR A 231 14.25 10.60 -32.66
N LEU A 232 13.22 9.91 -33.17
CA LEU A 232 13.20 9.41 -34.55
C LEU A 232 13.25 10.55 -35.58
N ARG A 233 12.48 11.62 -35.34
CA ARG A 233 12.49 12.82 -36.20
C ARG A 233 13.88 13.45 -36.25
N ASP A 234 14.55 13.58 -35.11
CA ASP A 234 15.89 14.18 -35.05
C ASP A 234 16.96 13.29 -35.68
N GLN A 235 16.84 11.98 -35.57
CA GLN A 235 17.70 11.02 -36.29
C GLN A 235 17.55 11.17 -37.81
N LEU A 236 16.30 11.20 -38.32
CA LEU A 236 16.04 11.38 -39.75
C LEU A 236 16.50 12.74 -40.27
N ALA A 237 16.37 13.81 -39.46
CA ALA A 237 16.87 15.13 -39.82
C ALA A 237 18.41 15.16 -39.89
N ALA A 238 19.09 14.47 -38.96
CA ALA A 238 20.54 14.34 -38.98
C ALA A 238 21.03 13.50 -40.18
N GLU A 239 20.32 12.44 -40.55
CA GLU A 239 20.59 11.65 -41.75
C GLU A 239 20.43 12.48 -43.04
N GLN A 240 19.34 13.25 -43.15
CA GLN A 240 19.12 14.13 -44.29
C GLN A 240 20.21 15.19 -44.39
N ALA A 241 20.63 15.79 -43.27
CA ALA A 241 21.73 16.76 -43.26
C ALA A 241 23.05 16.11 -43.70
N ARG A 242 23.35 14.88 -43.27
CA ARG A 242 24.53 14.12 -43.72
C ARG A 242 24.47 13.82 -45.22
N GLN A 243 23.30 13.45 -45.75
CA GLN A 243 23.11 13.17 -47.18
C GLN A 243 23.20 14.44 -48.04
N ALA A 244 22.65 15.56 -47.57
CA ALA A 244 22.75 16.86 -48.24
C ALA A 244 24.19 17.39 -48.27
N THR A 245 24.98 17.09 -47.23
CA THR A 245 26.42 17.41 -47.17
C THR A 245 27.26 16.44 -48.01
N ALA A 246 26.70 15.29 -48.40
CA ALA A 246 27.32 14.28 -49.27
C ALA A 246 26.95 14.45 -50.76
N ALA A 247 26.27 15.53 -51.15
CA ALA A 247 26.11 15.89 -52.56
C ALA A 247 27.48 16.29 -53.15
N PRO A 248 27.91 15.71 -54.29
CA PRO A 248 29.31 15.75 -54.70
C PRO A 248 29.67 17.10 -55.37
N PRO A 249 30.84 17.70 -55.07
CA PRO A 249 31.55 18.41 -56.11
C PRO A 249 32.15 17.37 -57.06
N VAL A 250 31.64 17.36 -58.27
CA VAL A 250 32.27 16.73 -59.43
C VAL A 250 33.69 17.28 -59.56
N SER A 251 34.70 16.48 -59.26
CA SER A 251 35.96 16.36 -60.02
C SER A 251 37.07 15.73 -59.16
N ASP A 252 37.61 14.63 -59.67
CA ASP A 252 39.03 14.25 -59.66
C ASP A 252 39.87 14.55 -58.42
N ALA A 253 40.19 13.51 -57.64
CA ALA A 253 41.58 13.09 -57.38
C ALA A 253 41.66 12.07 -56.23
N ARG A 254 42.10 10.86 -56.59
CA ARG A 254 43.02 9.98 -55.85
C ARG A 254 43.01 10.04 -54.31
N GLY A 255 42.46 8.97 -53.73
CA GLY A 255 43.15 8.23 -52.67
C GLY A 255 42.77 8.53 -51.22
N ARG A 256 41.77 7.82 -50.70
CA ARG A 256 41.85 7.07 -49.43
C ARG A 256 40.54 6.30 -49.18
N ALA A 257 40.65 4.98 -49.12
CA ALA A 257 39.66 4.14 -48.47
C ALA A 257 39.69 4.40 -46.96
N GLY A 258 38.51 4.49 -46.34
CA GLY A 258 38.31 4.40 -44.90
C GLY A 258 37.25 3.33 -44.64
N ALA A 259 37.67 2.07 -44.60
CA ALA A 259 36.93 1.00 -43.93
C ALA A 259 36.97 1.30 -42.43
N GLY A 260 35.87 1.13 -41.69
CA GLY A 260 35.86 1.42 -40.26
C GLY A 260 34.65 0.85 -39.54
N ASP A 261 33.46 1.41 -39.74
CA ASP A 261 32.33 1.01 -38.91
C ASP A 261 31.61 -0.18 -39.57
N GLY A 262 31.82 -1.39 -39.04
CA GLY A 262 30.95 -2.52 -39.33
C GLY A 262 29.47 -2.18 -39.04
N PRO A 263 28.49 -2.96 -39.53
CA PRO A 263 27.06 -2.64 -39.41
C PRO A 263 26.52 -2.67 -37.97
N TYR A 264 27.36 -3.00 -37.00
CA TYR A 264 27.03 -3.13 -35.59
C TYR A 264 27.79 -2.09 -34.78
N THR A 265 27.05 -1.28 -34.04
CA THR A 265 27.58 -0.23 -33.15
C THR A 265 27.98 -0.76 -31.78
N ASP A 266 27.45 -1.92 -31.39
CA ASP A 266 27.76 -2.59 -30.13
C ASP A 266 27.50 -4.10 -30.22
N PHE A 267 28.10 -4.84 -29.27
CA PHE A 267 28.01 -6.30 -29.22
C PHE A 267 26.61 -6.80 -28.81
N GLU A 268 25.87 -6.07 -27.99
CA GLU A 268 24.53 -6.48 -27.55
C GLU A 268 23.58 -6.54 -28.75
N TRP A 269 23.68 -5.55 -29.63
CA TRP A 269 22.87 -5.46 -30.82
C TRP A 269 23.19 -6.59 -31.81
N MET A 270 24.47 -6.85 -32.05
CA MET A 270 24.91 -8.01 -32.84
C MET A 270 24.39 -9.34 -32.25
N GLY A 271 24.42 -9.47 -30.92
CA GLY A 271 23.90 -10.64 -30.22
C GLY A 271 22.40 -10.86 -30.43
N GLN A 272 21.59 -9.80 -30.33
CA GLN A 272 20.14 -9.87 -30.60
C GLN A 272 19.86 -10.27 -32.06
N ARG A 273 20.59 -9.70 -33.01
CA ARG A 273 20.46 -10.03 -34.44
C ARG A 273 20.80 -11.49 -34.74
N ALA A 274 21.79 -12.07 -34.05
CA ALA A 274 22.10 -13.49 -34.19
C ALA A 274 20.98 -14.41 -33.67
N ILE A 275 20.31 -14.04 -32.57
CA ILE A 275 19.17 -14.79 -32.03
C ILE A 275 17.98 -14.74 -33.01
N MET A 276 17.71 -13.57 -33.57
CA MET A 276 16.67 -13.42 -34.60
C MET A 276 16.99 -14.26 -35.85
N ALA A 277 18.24 -14.22 -36.32
CA ALA A 277 18.73 -15.01 -37.44
C ALA A 277 18.63 -16.54 -37.22
N LEU A 278 18.76 -17.03 -35.98
CA LEU A 278 18.55 -18.45 -35.65
C LEU A 278 17.11 -18.92 -35.85
N THR A 279 16.15 -18.03 -35.65
CA THR A 279 14.71 -18.35 -35.65
C THR A 279 14.04 -18.04 -36.99
N ASN A 280 14.72 -17.30 -37.87
CA ASN A 280 14.21 -16.91 -39.18
C ASN A 280 15.27 -17.10 -40.29
N PRO A 281 15.08 -18.08 -41.20
CA PRO A 281 16.03 -18.37 -42.28
C PRO A 281 16.34 -17.17 -43.19
N LEU A 282 15.36 -16.29 -43.45
CA LEU A 282 15.54 -15.11 -44.30
C LEU A 282 16.48 -14.09 -43.64
N GLN A 283 16.35 -13.90 -42.33
CA GLN A 283 17.25 -13.04 -41.57
C GLN A 283 18.63 -13.67 -41.36
N GLY A 284 18.74 -14.99 -41.51
CA GLY A 284 20.00 -15.73 -41.43
C GLY A 284 20.99 -15.37 -42.53
N GLU A 285 20.51 -15.14 -43.76
CA GLU A 285 21.37 -14.73 -44.88
C GLU A 285 21.78 -13.27 -44.77
N ASP A 286 20.85 -12.37 -44.42
CA ASP A 286 21.13 -10.95 -44.18
C ASP A 286 22.13 -10.76 -43.04
N PHE A 287 21.95 -11.51 -41.95
CA PHE A 287 22.88 -11.49 -40.83
C PHE A 287 24.27 -12.00 -41.24
N ARG A 288 24.34 -13.11 -41.99
CA ARG A 288 25.63 -13.59 -42.54
C ARG A 288 26.30 -12.54 -43.44
N ALA A 289 25.54 -11.87 -44.31
CA ALA A 289 26.05 -10.83 -45.19
C ALA A 289 26.58 -9.63 -44.39
N SER A 290 25.88 -9.22 -43.33
CA SER A 290 26.34 -8.13 -42.46
C SER A 290 27.66 -8.45 -41.75
N LEU A 291 27.90 -9.70 -41.34
CA LEU A 291 29.16 -10.10 -40.68
C LEU A 291 30.37 -10.06 -41.62
N SER A 292 30.15 -10.04 -42.94
CA SER A 292 31.23 -9.86 -43.92
C SER A 292 31.77 -8.44 -43.99
N GLN A 293 31.04 -7.48 -43.40
CA GLN A 293 31.44 -6.07 -43.30
C GLN A 293 32.31 -5.77 -42.07
N GLY A 294 32.51 -6.78 -41.20
CA GLY A 294 33.39 -6.67 -40.05
C GLY A 294 32.72 -6.14 -38.78
N ILE A 295 33.53 -5.96 -37.74
CA ILE A 295 33.16 -5.41 -36.43
C ILE A 295 34.23 -4.41 -35.99
N ASP A 296 33.79 -3.38 -35.29
CA ASP A 296 34.61 -2.33 -34.68
C ASP A 296 33.86 -1.76 -33.46
N PHE A 297 34.12 -2.31 -32.26
CA PHE A 297 33.51 -1.82 -31.02
C PHE A 297 34.18 -2.38 -29.76
N ASN A 298 33.83 -1.77 -28.62
CA ASN A 298 34.20 -2.26 -27.28
C ASN A 298 33.35 -3.49 -26.90
N VAL A 299 33.99 -4.52 -26.35
CA VAL A 299 33.35 -5.78 -25.99
C VAL A 299 33.97 -6.41 -24.74
N GLY A 300 33.16 -7.12 -23.96
CA GLY A 300 33.61 -7.87 -22.79
C GLY A 300 34.35 -9.15 -23.19
N VAL A 301 35.34 -9.56 -22.38
CA VAL A 301 36.08 -10.82 -22.56
C VAL A 301 35.63 -11.82 -21.51
N SER A 302 35.03 -12.92 -21.95
CA SER A 302 34.57 -14.00 -21.07
C SER A 302 35.59 -15.14 -20.90
N GLY A 303 36.55 -15.27 -21.81
CA GLY A 303 37.61 -16.29 -21.76
C GLY A 303 38.66 -16.06 -22.84
N ILE A 304 39.86 -16.62 -22.64
CA ILE A 304 40.98 -16.57 -23.58
C ILE A 304 41.59 -17.97 -23.64
N GLU A 305 41.62 -18.58 -24.82
CA GLU A 305 42.12 -19.94 -25.03
C GLU A 305 43.24 -19.96 -26.08
N PRO A 306 44.29 -20.79 -25.92
CA PRO A 306 45.31 -20.96 -26.94
C PRO A 306 44.74 -21.66 -28.17
N ALA A 307 45.13 -21.20 -29.36
CA ALA A 307 44.76 -21.78 -30.65
C ALA A 307 46.01 -22.10 -31.50
N ALA A 308 45.88 -22.94 -32.53
CA ALA A 308 47.01 -23.45 -33.31
C ALA A 308 47.94 -22.37 -33.89
N THR A 309 47.41 -21.19 -34.22
CA THR A 309 48.16 -20.08 -34.82
C THR A 309 48.11 -18.80 -33.98
N GLY A 310 47.73 -18.89 -32.69
CA GLY A 310 47.58 -17.71 -31.84
C GLY A 310 46.62 -17.94 -30.67
N TRP A 311 45.68 -17.02 -30.48
CA TRP A 311 44.75 -17.04 -29.35
C TRP A 311 43.31 -16.84 -29.82
N MET A 312 42.39 -17.53 -29.15
CA MET A 312 40.94 -17.39 -29.34
C MET A 312 40.35 -16.66 -28.13
N VAL A 313 39.76 -15.50 -28.38
CA VAL A 313 39.16 -14.65 -27.35
C VAL A 313 37.65 -14.81 -27.42
N HIS A 314 37.03 -15.14 -26.30
CA HIS A 314 35.58 -15.33 -26.19
C HIS A 314 34.91 -14.01 -25.85
N LEU A 315 34.07 -13.51 -26.76
CA LEU A 315 33.43 -12.20 -26.64
C LEU A 315 32.10 -12.30 -25.89
N SER A 316 31.81 -11.34 -25.01
CA SER A 316 30.55 -11.26 -24.26
C SER A 316 29.97 -9.85 -24.20
N GLY A 317 28.64 -9.76 -24.24
CA GLY A 317 27.87 -8.52 -24.12
C GLY A 317 27.58 -8.12 -22.68
N ARG A 318 27.77 -9.04 -21.72
CA ARG A 318 27.68 -8.79 -20.28
C ARG A 318 28.99 -9.13 -19.60
N LEU A 319 29.35 -8.33 -18.58
CA LEU A 319 30.34 -8.70 -17.58
C LEU A 319 29.78 -9.87 -16.78
N GLY A 320 30.41 -11.04 -16.86
CA GLY A 320 30.00 -12.23 -16.10
C GLY A 320 28.88 -13.06 -16.74
N SER A 321 29.23 -13.87 -17.74
CA SER A 321 28.71 -15.24 -17.92
C SER A 321 29.62 -15.96 -18.90
N SER A 322 30.23 -17.07 -18.49
CA SER A 322 30.95 -17.94 -19.43
C SER A 322 29.95 -18.55 -20.41
N GLY A 323 30.18 -18.35 -21.71
CA GLY A 323 29.43 -19.07 -22.74
C GLY A 323 29.66 -20.57 -22.62
N THR A 324 28.74 -21.38 -23.13
CA THR A 324 28.97 -22.82 -23.32
C THR A 324 30.24 -23.02 -24.16
N PRO A 325 31.18 -23.91 -23.78
CA PRO A 325 32.41 -24.11 -24.54
C PRO A 325 32.14 -24.34 -26.03
N GLY A 326 32.81 -23.58 -26.88
CA GLY A 326 32.67 -23.65 -28.34
C GLY A 326 31.45 -22.93 -28.93
N GLN A 327 30.56 -22.33 -28.11
CA GLN A 327 29.43 -21.53 -28.57
C GLN A 327 29.59 -20.04 -28.26
N GLY A 328 29.08 -19.19 -29.16
CA GLY A 328 29.09 -17.74 -29.04
C GLY A 328 29.92 -17.06 -30.13
N PHE A 329 30.43 -15.88 -29.80
CA PHE A 329 31.23 -15.05 -30.69
C PHE A 329 32.68 -15.11 -30.25
N PHE A 330 33.57 -15.32 -31.21
CA PHE A 330 34.99 -15.52 -30.99
C PHE A 330 35.80 -14.60 -31.86
N CYS A 331 36.97 -14.26 -31.36
CA CYS A 331 37.90 -13.39 -32.03
C CYS A 331 39.27 -14.07 -32.06
N ARG A 332 39.78 -14.36 -33.26
CA ARG A 332 41.07 -15.05 -33.46
C ARG A 332 42.17 -14.01 -33.65
N VAL A 333 43.08 -13.95 -32.69
CA VAL A 333 44.26 -13.09 -32.68
C VAL A 333 45.47 -13.91 -33.11
N ASP A 334 46.21 -13.40 -34.08
CA ASP A 334 47.44 -14.03 -34.57
C ASP A 334 48.53 -14.00 -33.47
N GLY A 335 49.25 -15.10 -33.29
CA GLY A 335 50.40 -15.18 -32.38
C GLY A 335 51.54 -14.22 -32.74
N ALA A 336 51.60 -13.75 -33.99
CA ALA A 336 52.54 -12.73 -34.44
C ALA A 336 52.12 -11.28 -34.10
N ASP A 337 50.86 -11.04 -33.72
CA ASP A 337 50.35 -9.70 -33.38
C ASP A 337 50.71 -9.31 -31.93
N THR A 338 51.95 -8.87 -31.75
CA THR A 338 52.48 -8.51 -30.43
C THR A 338 51.73 -7.36 -29.75
N ALA A 339 51.08 -6.47 -30.50
CA ALA A 339 50.31 -5.35 -29.95
C ALA A 339 49.01 -5.85 -29.31
N SER A 340 48.25 -6.68 -30.03
CA SER A 340 47.04 -7.31 -29.50
C SER A 340 47.35 -8.22 -28.30
N LEU A 341 48.46 -8.96 -28.35
CA LEU A 341 48.89 -9.82 -27.24
C LEU A 341 49.31 -9.03 -26.00
N ALA A 342 49.90 -7.86 -26.16
CA ALA A 342 50.25 -7.00 -25.03
C ALA A 342 49.00 -6.54 -24.27
N VAL A 343 47.92 -6.21 -24.99
CA VAL A 343 46.63 -5.87 -24.38
C VAL A 343 45.99 -7.10 -23.76
N LEU A 344 45.95 -8.24 -24.44
CA LEU A 344 45.35 -9.46 -23.88
C LEU A 344 46.00 -9.93 -22.58
N ARG A 345 47.30 -9.70 -22.41
CA ARG A 345 48.02 -10.03 -21.15
C ARG A 345 47.58 -9.19 -19.95
N THR A 346 46.92 -8.05 -20.15
CA THR A 346 46.43 -7.19 -19.06
C THR A 346 44.95 -7.43 -18.75
N VAL A 347 44.26 -8.26 -19.53
CA VAL A 347 42.83 -8.56 -19.38
C VAL A 347 42.66 -9.75 -18.42
N THR A 348 41.79 -9.60 -17.43
CA THR A 348 41.36 -10.69 -16.54
C THR A 348 39.90 -11.06 -16.86
N PRO A 349 39.64 -12.13 -17.64
CA PRO A 349 38.28 -12.63 -17.85
C PRO A 349 37.63 -13.08 -16.52
N PRO A 350 36.29 -12.97 -16.35
CA PRO A 350 35.29 -12.48 -17.31
C PRO A 350 35.05 -10.95 -17.26
N TYR A 351 35.93 -10.18 -16.59
CA TYR A 351 35.66 -8.78 -16.22
C TYR A 351 36.37 -7.74 -17.11
N GLY A 352 37.19 -8.17 -18.06
CA GLY A 352 37.95 -7.29 -18.94
C GLY A 352 37.11 -6.76 -20.11
N ILE A 353 37.33 -5.50 -20.48
CA ILE A 353 36.77 -4.88 -21.70
C ILE A 353 37.93 -4.55 -22.62
N ILE A 354 37.78 -4.89 -23.89
CA ILE A 354 38.73 -4.60 -24.96
C ILE A 354 38.01 -3.95 -26.13
N HIS A 355 38.75 -3.22 -26.95
CA HIS A 355 38.27 -2.81 -28.25
C HIS A 355 38.70 -3.85 -29.30
N VAL A 356 37.76 -4.31 -30.11
CA VAL A 356 38.00 -5.34 -31.14
C VAL A 356 37.67 -4.79 -32.51
N THR A 357 38.63 -4.90 -33.42
CA THR A 357 38.42 -4.67 -34.84
C THR A 357 38.69 -5.95 -35.62
N ALA A 358 37.76 -6.32 -36.49
CA ALA A 358 37.96 -7.42 -37.43
C ALA A 358 37.25 -7.10 -38.75
N PRO A 359 37.90 -7.32 -39.90
CA PRO A 359 37.33 -6.93 -41.19
C PRO A 359 36.17 -7.82 -41.64
N ARG A 360 36.04 -9.04 -41.11
CA ARG A 360 34.98 -10.00 -41.43
C ARG A 360 34.92 -11.16 -40.44
N ALA A 361 33.82 -11.91 -40.47
CA ALA A 361 33.72 -13.25 -39.90
C ALA A 361 34.29 -14.31 -40.87
N ASP A 362 35.21 -15.14 -40.38
CA ASP A 362 35.84 -16.23 -41.13
C ASP A 362 35.12 -17.57 -40.93
N GLU A 363 34.52 -17.80 -39.75
CA GLU A 363 33.64 -18.95 -39.50
C GLU A 363 32.25 -18.47 -39.08
N TYR A 364 31.23 -19.11 -39.66
CA TYR A 364 29.83 -18.82 -39.37
C TYR A 364 29.03 -20.11 -39.30
N LEU A 365 28.51 -20.42 -38.11
CA LEU A 365 27.60 -21.54 -37.86
C LEU A 365 26.41 -21.04 -37.04
N LEU A 366 25.25 -21.01 -37.66
CA LEU A 366 23.95 -20.88 -37.00
C LEU A 366 23.15 -22.14 -37.29
N ASN A 367 22.82 -22.91 -36.24
CA ASN A 367 21.94 -24.06 -36.35
C ASN A 367 20.82 -23.92 -35.32
N SER A 368 19.58 -24.16 -35.74
CA SER A 368 18.39 -24.04 -34.88
C SER A 368 18.07 -25.33 -34.12
N ASN A 369 18.62 -26.48 -34.52
CA ASN A 369 18.38 -27.75 -33.83
C ASN A 369 19.61 -28.70 -33.83
N PRO A 370 20.30 -28.87 -32.69
CA PRO A 370 20.17 -28.06 -31.47
C PRO A 370 20.63 -26.60 -31.72
N LEU A 371 20.13 -25.66 -30.92
CA LEU A 371 20.54 -24.25 -30.98
C LEU A 371 22.06 -24.15 -30.80
N ARG A 372 22.77 -23.78 -31.87
CA ARG A 372 24.22 -23.60 -31.89
C ARG A 372 24.56 -22.33 -32.64
N ILE A 373 25.22 -21.40 -31.94
CA ILE A 373 25.84 -20.21 -32.54
C ILE A 373 27.35 -20.39 -32.39
N ARG A 374 28.08 -20.28 -33.49
CA ARG A 374 29.54 -20.12 -33.48
C ARG A 374 29.93 -19.18 -34.60
N ILE A 375 30.42 -18.01 -34.23
CA ILE A 375 30.88 -16.98 -35.17
C ILE A 375 32.31 -16.61 -34.79
N VAL A 376 33.25 -16.79 -35.70
CA VAL A 376 34.68 -16.49 -35.45
C VAL A 376 35.14 -15.38 -36.39
N PHE A 377 35.54 -14.25 -35.80
CA PHE A 377 36.15 -13.14 -36.50
C PHE A 377 37.65 -13.34 -36.63
N SER A 378 38.19 -13.11 -37.83
CA SER A 378 39.63 -13.23 -38.08
C SER A 378 40.04 -12.45 -39.35
N PRO A 379 41.26 -11.88 -39.39
CA PRO A 379 42.14 -11.64 -38.25
C PRO A 379 41.57 -10.53 -37.35
N CYS A 380 41.59 -10.77 -36.04
CA CYS A 380 41.24 -9.74 -35.08
C CYS A 380 42.43 -8.88 -34.69
N ARG A 381 42.18 -7.60 -34.47
CA ARG A 381 43.07 -6.68 -33.77
C ARG A 381 42.41 -6.23 -32.47
N ILE A 382 43.23 -6.16 -31.42
CA ILE A 382 42.78 -5.82 -30.08
C ILE A 382 43.56 -4.60 -29.59
N SER A 383 42.83 -3.58 -29.14
CA SER A 383 43.38 -2.39 -28.49
C SER A 383 42.73 -2.15 -27.13
N ALA A 384 43.30 -1.22 -26.38
CA ALA A 384 42.67 -0.72 -25.16
C ALA A 384 41.27 -0.16 -25.46
N PRO A 385 40.31 -0.24 -24.52
CA PRO A 385 38.96 0.23 -24.75
C PRO A 385 38.92 1.73 -25.06
N ASP A 386 38.14 2.11 -26.06
CA ASP A 386 37.99 3.51 -26.46
C ASP A 386 37.12 4.25 -25.46
N ASN A 387 37.72 5.19 -24.72
CA ASN A 387 37.00 6.17 -23.92
C ASN A 387 36.70 7.39 -24.81
N GLY A 388 35.49 7.45 -25.38
CA GLY A 388 35.02 8.62 -26.13
C GLY A 388 35.17 9.95 -25.37
N PRO A 389 35.08 11.11 -26.06
CA PRO A 389 35.60 12.38 -25.57
C PRO A 389 34.93 12.86 -24.28
N ARG A 390 35.78 13.12 -23.28
CA ARG A 390 35.45 13.69 -21.97
C ARG A 390 34.72 15.04 -22.08
N ARG A 391 33.52 15.13 -21.50
CA ARG A 391 32.94 16.40 -21.05
C ARG A 391 33.70 16.85 -19.79
N SER A 392 34.59 17.81 -19.94
CA SER A 392 35.23 18.51 -18.83
C SER A 392 34.28 19.54 -18.23
N THR A 393 33.96 19.40 -16.93
CA THR A 393 33.82 20.56 -16.05
C THR A 393 34.97 20.53 -15.05
N GLN A 394 35.66 21.65 -15.02
CA GLN A 394 37.01 21.88 -14.55
C GLN A 394 37.00 22.52 -13.16
N GLY A 395 38.07 22.26 -12.40
CA GLY A 395 38.45 22.94 -11.15
C GLY A 395 39.03 21.91 -10.20
N GLY A 396 40.32 21.56 -10.21
CA GLY A 396 41.49 22.44 -10.13
C GLY A 396 41.68 22.85 -8.65
N ARG A 397 42.78 22.62 -7.94
CA ARG A 397 44.14 22.25 -8.33
C ARG A 397 44.96 22.01 -7.04
N THR A 398 45.86 21.03 -7.09
CA THR A 398 47.21 20.97 -6.47
C THR A 398 47.42 20.97 -4.95
N GLY A 399 48.00 19.85 -4.50
CA GLY A 399 48.98 19.76 -3.41
C GLY A 399 49.62 18.36 -3.38
N SER A 400 50.75 18.17 -4.06
CA SER A 400 51.57 16.94 -4.06
C SER A 400 52.52 16.89 -2.82
N PRO A 401 53.53 15.99 -2.75
CA PRO A 401 53.48 14.58 -2.36
C PRO A 401 54.44 14.26 -1.16
N ALA A 402 54.24 13.15 -0.43
CA ALA A 402 55.33 12.49 0.30
C ALA A 402 54.95 11.05 0.73
N ALA A 403 55.89 10.13 0.58
CA ALA A 403 55.98 8.84 1.25
C ALA A 403 57.30 8.81 2.04
N PRO A 404 57.66 7.75 2.80
CA PRO A 404 56.90 6.88 3.70
C PRO A 404 57.50 6.93 5.14
N SER A 405 56.78 6.42 6.15
CA SER A 405 57.43 5.93 7.38
C SER A 405 56.59 4.89 8.12
N THR A 406 57.33 3.93 8.63
CA THR A 406 56.96 2.63 9.20
C THR A 406 56.56 2.70 10.67
N GLN A 407 55.71 1.73 11.05
CA GLN A 407 55.54 1.11 12.38
C GLN A 407 54.86 1.90 13.51
N GLY A 408 53.84 1.25 14.08
CA GLY A 408 53.26 1.62 15.38
C GLY A 408 51.87 1.02 15.54
N ALA A 409 51.81 -0.22 16.00
CA ALA A 409 50.59 -0.92 16.35
C ALA A 409 49.70 -0.11 17.32
N THR A 410 48.40 -0.11 17.09
CA THR A 410 47.40 -0.36 18.13
C THR A 410 46.06 -0.64 17.46
N GLY A 411 45.42 -1.73 17.90
CA GLY A 411 44.11 -2.11 17.43
C GLY A 411 43.08 -1.03 17.74
N SER A 412 42.25 -0.77 16.75
CA SER A 412 40.97 -0.12 16.92
C SER A 412 39.98 -0.96 16.15
N SER A 413 39.44 -1.96 16.84
CA SER A 413 38.13 -2.51 16.52
C SER A 413 37.19 -1.34 16.20
N SER A 414 36.65 -1.28 14.98
CA SER A 414 35.49 -0.43 14.74
C SER A 414 34.34 -1.02 15.53
N SER A 415 34.16 -0.54 16.75
CA SER A 415 32.96 -0.74 17.55
C SER A 415 31.80 -0.14 16.77
N ALA A 416 31.07 -1.00 16.06
CA ALA A 416 29.67 -0.70 15.79
C ALA A 416 29.04 -0.35 17.14
N PRO A 417 28.23 0.74 17.23
CA PRO A 417 27.53 1.05 18.47
C PRO A 417 26.72 -0.19 18.90
N PRO A 418 26.60 -0.46 20.20
CA PRO A 418 25.94 -1.67 20.68
C PRO A 418 24.50 -1.69 20.17
N VAL A 419 24.17 -2.73 19.40
CA VAL A 419 22.78 -3.09 19.12
C VAL A 419 22.16 -3.50 20.45
N ALA A 420 21.48 -2.56 21.11
CA ALA A 420 20.70 -2.90 22.30
C ALA A 420 19.28 -3.30 21.83
N PRO A 421 18.75 -4.45 22.28
CA PRO A 421 17.39 -4.84 21.98
C PRO A 421 16.41 -3.78 22.52
N SER A 422 15.33 -3.52 21.79
CA SER A 422 14.27 -2.65 22.31
C SER A 422 13.66 -3.25 23.59
N PRO A 423 13.08 -2.43 24.48
CA PRO A 423 12.56 -2.90 25.76
C PRO A 423 11.52 -4.01 25.57
N PRO A 424 11.48 -5.02 26.46
CA PRO A 424 10.54 -6.13 26.36
C PRO A 424 9.06 -5.71 26.47
N ASP A 425 8.79 -4.52 27.05
CA ASP A 425 7.43 -4.00 27.29
C ASP A 425 6.99 -2.89 26.30
N LEU A 426 7.72 -2.69 25.19
CA LEU A 426 7.40 -1.63 24.23
C LEU A 426 6.10 -1.94 23.48
N ARG A 427 5.03 -1.17 23.74
CA ARG A 427 3.76 -1.26 23.02
C ARG A 427 3.74 -0.28 21.85
N CYS A 428 4.05 -0.76 20.63
CA CYS A 428 3.93 0.06 19.43
C CYS A 428 2.48 0.48 19.15
N LEU A 429 2.33 1.68 18.60
CA LEU A 429 1.04 2.18 18.12
C LEU A 429 0.58 1.46 16.84
N ILE A 430 1.51 0.83 16.13
CA ILE A 430 1.28 0.14 14.86
C ILE A 430 1.95 -1.22 14.96
N ASN A 431 1.17 -2.29 14.77
CA ASN A 431 1.68 -3.66 14.80
C ASN A 431 1.31 -4.35 13.47
N PRO A 432 2.25 -4.50 12.52
CA PRO A 432 1.96 -5.10 11.22
C PRO A 432 1.62 -6.59 11.38
N SER A 433 0.52 -7.03 10.76
CA SER A 433 0.15 -8.45 10.73
C SER A 433 1.12 -9.21 9.82
N ARG A 434 1.96 -10.08 10.40
CA ARG A 434 2.99 -10.84 9.65
C ARG A 434 2.76 -12.35 9.70
N ARG A 435 3.14 -13.04 8.62
CA ARG A 435 3.22 -14.50 8.56
C ARG A 435 4.58 -14.99 9.03
N GLY A 436 4.70 -16.26 9.40
CA GLY A 436 5.93 -16.84 9.99
C GLY A 436 7.25 -16.46 9.28
N PRO A 437 7.36 -16.59 7.95
CA PRO A 437 8.55 -16.16 7.19
C PRO A 437 8.89 -14.66 7.32
N GLU A 438 7.88 -13.79 7.24
CA GLU A 438 8.03 -12.34 7.34
C GLU A 438 8.39 -11.91 8.77
N GLN A 439 7.85 -12.62 9.76
CA GLN A 439 8.17 -12.43 11.18
C GLN A 439 9.63 -12.82 11.47
N ALA A 440 10.12 -13.93 10.89
CA ALA A 440 11.51 -14.34 11.02
C ALA A 440 12.48 -13.32 10.40
N MET A 441 12.16 -12.83 9.19
CA MET A 441 12.93 -11.78 8.51
C MET A 441 12.96 -10.50 9.33
N ALA A 442 11.82 -10.07 9.86
CA ALA A 442 11.75 -8.87 10.67
C ALA A 442 12.57 -8.96 11.97
N HIS A 443 12.47 -10.10 12.66
CA HIS A 443 13.25 -10.34 13.87
C HIS A 443 14.75 -10.29 13.57
N ARG A 444 15.19 -10.89 12.45
CA ARG A 444 16.58 -10.82 11.98
C ARG A 444 17.01 -9.38 11.66
N LEU A 445 16.17 -8.63 10.96
CA LEU A 445 16.44 -7.22 10.66
C LEU A 445 16.57 -6.37 11.92
N ARG A 446 15.72 -6.59 12.94
CA ARG A 446 15.84 -5.89 14.22
C ARG A 446 17.15 -6.19 14.93
N GLN A 447 17.63 -7.44 14.89
CA GLN A 447 18.89 -7.83 15.53
C GLN A 447 20.12 -7.12 14.97
N VAL A 448 20.04 -6.59 13.74
CA VAL A 448 21.15 -5.85 13.12
C VAL A 448 20.85 -4.36 12.95
N TRP A 449 19.60 -3.95 13.16
CA TRP A 449 19.20 -2.55 13.00
C TRP A 449 19.74 -1.72 14.16
N ALA A 450 20.76 -0.92 13.88
CA ALA A 450 21.36 0.04 14.81
C ALA A 450 20.45 1.27 14.99
N ILE A 451 19.29 1.09 15.62
CA ILE A 451 18.33 2.17 15.91
C ILE A 451 19.03 3.25 16.76
N PRO A 452 18.97 4.54 16.37
CA PRO A 452 19.48 5.63 17.19
C PRO A 452 18.90 5.55 18.61
N GLU A 453 19.74 5.69 19.64
CA GLU A 453 19.34 5.49 21.03
C GLU A 453 18.15 6.38 21.45
N ALA A 454 18.09 7.60 20.93
CA ALA A 454 16.98 8.54 21.17
C ALA A 454 15.61 8.04 20.65
N LEU A 455 15.59 7.09 19.72
CA LEU A 455 14.38 6.56 19.07
C LEU A 455 14.06 5.11 19.47
N ARG A 456 14.89 4.49 20.31
CA ARG A 456 14.72 3.08 20.74
C ARG A 456 13.38 2.85 21.44
N ASP A 457 12.94 3.84 22.21
CA ASP A 457 11.70 3.79 23.00
C ASP A 457 10.56 4.61 22.37
N ASP A 458 10.64 4.89 21.06
CA ASP A 458 9.59 5.58 20.33
C ASP A 458 8.58 4.57 19.75
N PRO A 459 7.38 4.40 20.34
CA PRO A 459 6.36 3.47 19.85
C PRO A 459 5.68 3.93 18.56
N SER A 460 6.01 5.13 18.07
CA SER A 460 5.46 5.71 16.84
C SER A 460 6.42 5.62 15.65
N LEU A 461 7.66 5.18 15.84
CA LEU A 461 8.63 5.04 14.76
C LEU A 461 8.21 3.92 13.82
N TRP A 462 8.01 4.28 12.55
CA TRP A 462 7.67 3.35 11.49
C TRP A 462 8.33 3.77 10.18
N LEU A 463 9.12 2.87 9.61
CA LEU A 463 9.75 3.02 8.29
C LEU A 463 9.25 1.92 7.35
N THR A 464 8.92 2.26 6.12
CA THR A 464 8.53 1.30 5.08
C THR A 464 9.48 1.37 3.90
N PHE A 465 10.04 0.25 3.50
CA PHE A 465 10.95 0.11 2.36
C PHE A 465 10.38 -0.78 1.27
N ALA A 466 10.67 -0.47 0.01
CA ALA A 466 10.56 -1.42 -1.10
C ALA A 466 11.90 -2.17 -1.26
N VAL A 467 11.87 -3.49 -1.19
CA VAL A 467 13.04 -4.37 -1.33
C VAL A 467 12.79 -5.35 -2.47
N THR A 468 13.66 -5.36 -3.48
CA THR A 468 13.55 -6.26 -4.64
C THR A 468 14.48 -7.44 -4.48
N LEU A 469 13.92 -8.65 -4.43
CA LEU A 469 14.63 -9.91 -4.21
C LEU A 469 14.51 -10.84 -5.44
N ASN A 470 15.55 -11.61 -5.74
CA ASN A 470 15.45 -12.76 -6.65
C ASN A 470 14.79 -13.95 -5.94
N PHE A 471 14.61 -15.08 -6.65
CA PHE A 471 14.02 -16.29 -6.08
C PHE A 471 14.88 -16.98 -5.01
N ASP A 472 16.17 -16.64 -4.94
CA ASP A 472 17.11 -17.09 -3.91
C ASP A 472 17.14 -16.15 -2.68
N ALA A 473 16.20 -15.19 -2.63
CA ALA A 473 16.08 -14.16 -1.60
C ALA A 473 17.31 -13.24 -1.49
N GLU A 474 18.13 -13.14 -2.54
CA GLU A 474 19.19 -12.17 -2.66
C GLU A 474 18.64 -10.84 -3.17
N MET A 475 19.23 -9.75 -2.70
CA MET A 475 18.81 -8.41 -3.07
C MET A 475 19.35 -8.04 -4.45
N THR A 476 18.44 -7.68 -5.38
CA THR A 476 18.77 -7.37 -6.79
C THR A 476 18.87 -5.86 -7.07
N GLU A 477 18.34 -5.03 -6.18
CA GLU A 477 18.40 -3.58 -6.24
C GLU A 477 18.65 -2.99 -4.84
N ALA A 478 19.13 -1.75 -4.75
CA ALA A 478 19.18 -1.04 -3.47
C ALA A 478 17.75 -0.85 -2.90
N PRO A 479 17.56 -1.05 -1.58
CA PRO A 479 16.25 -0.85 -0.97
C PRO A 479 15.85 0.62 -1.10
N LYS A 480 14.55 0.90 -1.29
CA LYS A 480 14.03 2.26 -1.51
C LYS A 480 13.07 2.63 -0.38
N LEU A 481 13.29 3.76 0.29
CA LEU A 481 12.36 4.27 1.31
C LEU A 481 11.04 4.69 0.65
N LEU A 482 9.93 4.15 1.12
CA LEU A 482 8.58 4.55 0.71
C LEU A 482 7.95 5.51 1.71
N ARG A 483 8.18 5.28 3.01
CA ARG A 483 7.57 6.06 4.09
C ARG A 483 8.49 6.09 5.32
N SER A 484 8.54 7.24 5.98
CA SER A 484 9.13 7.40 7.31
C SER A 484 8.19 8.24 8.18
N THR A 485 7.87 7.75 9.38
CA THR A 485 7.00 8.45 10.33
C THR A 485 7.48 8.25 11.77
N SER A 486 7.40 9.30 12.57
CA SER A 486 7.59 9.31 14.02
C SER A 486 6.94 10.58 14.58
N GLN A 487 6.39 10.50 15.80
CA GLN A 487 5.84 11.64 16.55
C GLN A 487 6.88 12.35 17.42
N ARG A 488 8.05 11.72 17.66
CA ARG A 488 9.07 12.20 18.60
C ARG A 488 10.41 12.54 17.94
N ALA A 489 10.71 11.97 16.78
CA ALA A 489 12.00 12.14 16.12
C ALA A 489 12.18 13.53 15.53
N THR A 490 13.38 14.09 15.69
CA THR A 490 13.82 15.20 14.85
C THR A 490 14.12 14.71 13.42
N PRO A 491 14.15 15.59 12.41
CA PRO A 491 14.49 15.19 11.03
C PRO A 491 15.85 14.47 10.93
N GLU A 492 16.86 14.92 11.68
CA GLU A 492 18.20 14.31 11.71
C GLU A 492 18.19 12.91 12.32
N GLN A 493 17.42 12.72 13.40
CA GLN A 493 17.26 11.41 14.04
C GLN A 493 16.49 10.43 13.13
N LEU A 494 15.47 10.92 12.43
CA LEU A 494 14.71 10.12 11.47
C LEU A 494 15.58 9.70 10.27
N GLN A 495 16.41 10.61 9.76
CA GLN A 495 17.37 10.30 8.70
C GLN A 495 18.41 9.26 9.15
N ALA A 496 18.95 9.39 10.36
CA ALA A 496 19.87 8.40 10.92
C ALA A 496 19.21 7.01 11.08
N ALA A 497 17.93 6.96 11.49
CA ALA A 497 17.18 5.71 11.57
C ALA A 497 16.96 5.06 10.19
N VAL A 498 16.68 5.87 9.15
CA VAL A 498 16.55 5.42 7.76
C VAL A 498 17.87 4.85 7.22
N GLU A 499 18.99 5.52 7.46
CA GLU A 499 20.31 5.05 7.04
C GLU A 499 20.71 3.74 7.73
N ALA A 500 20.43 3.64 9.03
CA ALA A 500 20.62 2.41 9.78
C ALA A 500 19.74 1.27 9.25
N ALA A 501 18.49 1.57 8.85
CA ALA A 501 17.58 0.60 8.25
C ALA A 501 18.04 0.12 6.87
N HIS A 502 18.48 1.03 6.00
CA HIS A 502 19.08 0.67 4.71
C HIS A 502 20.28 -0.27 4.88
N ARG A 503 21.13 0.00 5.87
CA ARG A 503 22.29 -0.83 6.18
C ARG A 503 21.86 -2.21 6.67
N ALA A 504 20.95 -2.27 7.63
CA ALA A 504 20.40 -3.50 8.17
C ALA A 504 19.81 -4.42 7.08
N ILE A 505 19.01 -3.86 6.16
CA ILE A 505 18.42 -4.61 5.04
C ILE A 505 19.50 -5.15 4.11
N ARG A 506 20.49 -4.32 3.76
CA ARG A 506 21.56 -4.72 2.83
C ARG A 506 22.49 -5.77 3.43
N GLU A 507 22.84 -5.65 4.70
CA GLU A 507 23.76 -6.57 5.39
C GLU A 507 23.08 -7.88 5.79
N SER A 508 21.75 -7.89 5.92
CA SER A 508 21.00 -9.11 6.25
C SER A 508 20.64 -9.97 5.04
N ALA A 509 20.61 -9.40 3.84
CA ALA A 509 20.36 -10.17 2.63
C ALA A 509 21.52 -11.19 2.39
N PRO A 510 21.24 -12.43 1.96
CA PRO A 510 19.93 -12.94 1.55
C PRO A 510 19.00 -13.32 2.73
N PHE A 511 17.70 -13.36 2.46
CA PHE A 511 16.62 -13.71 3.42
C PHE A 511 16.02 -15.10 3.13
N PRO A 512 16.76 -16.20 3.35
CA PRO A 512 16.32 -17.55 3.01
C PRO A 512 15.01 -17.96 3.70
N GLU A 513 14.69 -17.38 4.85
CA GLU A 513 13.45 -17.59 5.59
C GLU A 513 12.18 -17.28 4.79
N LEU A 514 12.27 -16.42 3.76
CA LEU A 514 11.14 -16.07 2.88
C LEU A 514 10.70 -17.22 1.98
N GLY A 515 11.61 -18.13 1.61
CA GLY A 515 11.34 -19.26 0.72
C GLY A 515 10.59 -18.83 -0.55
N GLN A 516 9.40 -19.39 -0.77
CA GLN A 516 8.55 -19.12 -1.94
C GLN A 516 7.99 -17.69 -2.00
N LEU A 517 8.12 -16.89 -0.93
CA LEU A 517 7.73 -15.48 -0.92
C LEU A 517 8.80 -14.57 -1.53
N ALA A 518 10.01 -15.08 -1.79
CA ALA A 518 11.04 -14.38 -2.54
C ALA A 518 10.74 -14.38 -4.05
N GLY A 519 11.27 -13.40 -4.79
CA GLY A 519 11.04 -13.26 -6.24
C GLY A 519 10.12 -12.10 -6.60
N GLY A 520 10.58 -10.87 -6.38
CA GLY A 520 9.86 -9.64 -6.69
C GLY A 520 10.16 -8.50 -5.72
N THR A 521 9.44 -7.38 -5.87
CA THR A 521 9.53 -6.26 -4.93
C THR A 521 8.51 -6.44 -3.81
N MET A 522 9.00 -6.46 -2.56
CA MET A 522 8.17 -6.55 -1.36
C MET A 522 8.28 -5.28 -0.50
N GLN A 523 7.23 -5.00 0.28
CA GLN A 523 7.25 -3.94 1.27
C GLN A 523 7.74 -4.48 2.61
N VAL A 524 8.80 -3.87 3.15
CA VAL A 524 9.40 -4.22 4.44
C VAL A 524 9.13 -3.07 5.41
N ASP A 525 8.30 -3.35 6.40
CA ASP A 525 8.05 -2.43 7.51
C ASP A 525 9.08 -2.68 8.61
N MET A 526 9.71 -1.62 9.09
CA MET A 526 10.64 -1.64 10.21
C MET A 526 10.08 -0.82 11.36
N THR A 527 9.86 -1.48 12.49
CA THR A 527 9.41 -0.88 13.74
C THR A 527 10.31 -1.33 14.89
N PRO A 528 10.44 -0.54 15.97
CA PRO A 528 11.19 -0.98 17.15
C PRO A 528 10.60 -2.21 17.86
N CYS A 529 9.37 -2.65 17.53
CA CYS A 529 8.63 -3.63 18.33
C CYS A 529 8.74 -5.09 17.85
N ASP A 530 9.42 -5.36 16.73
CA ASP A 530 9.31 -6.63 16.00
C ASP A 530 10.21 -7.78 16.42
#